data_AF-A0A232M0S6-F1
#
_entry.id   AF-A0A232M0S6-F1
#
_cell.length_a   1.000
_cell.length_b   1.000
_cell.length_c   1.000
_cell.angle_alpha   90.00
_cell.angle_beta   90.00
_cell.angle_gamma   90.00
#
_symmetry.space_group_name_H-M   'P 1'
#
loop_
_entity.id
_entity.type
_entity.pdbx_description
1 polymer ?
#
loop_
_entity_poly.entity_id
_entity_poly.type
_entity_poly.pdbx_seq_one_letter_code
_entity_poly.pdbx_strand_id
1 'polypeptide(L)'
;FHAPCSCSFFRFLFCHSKREPQRSPSLTWYYILFNYLQPSIKALFLTMPHATARVGDTIIAETDVWETVEGNIYFPPTAIKDNSILSKTNTVTRCPWKGEASYYSITVGAQTLQDAAWYYPQPYDAAKNIKDYIAFCMIHPFASLNFLNFVKRKSQGLGLDCLLTIFCALLLIDKSKVSVSVE
;
A
#
# COMPACT_ATOMS: atom_id res chain seq x y z
N PHE A 1 -1.85 56.94 14.93
CA PHE A 1 -0.80 56.85 15.97
C PHE A 1 -0.79 55.44 16.54
N HIS A 2 0.40 54.97 16.90
CA HIS A 2 0.78 53.61 17.33
C HIS A 2 -0.17 52.86 18.28
N ALA A 3 -0.34 51.56 18.02
CA ALA A 3 -0.45 50.54 19.06
C ALA A 3 0.98 50.20 19.58
N PRO A 4 1.16 49.54 20.74
CA PRO A 4 1.05 48.07 20.71
C PRO A 4 0.48 47.41 21.99
N CYS A 5 -0.13 46.23 21.80
CA CYS A 5 -0.07 45.16 22.79
C CYS A 5 1.10 44.24 22.43
N SER A 6 1.97 43.88 23.38
CA SER A 6 2.92 42.78 23.21
C SER A 6 3.51 42.31 24.54
N CYS A 7 3.49 40.98 24.75
CA CYS A 7 4.52 40.16 25.41
C CYS A 7 4.97 40.47 26.86
N SER A 8 5.55 39.55 27.64
CA SER A 8 5.56 38.07 27.72
C SER A 8 6.47 37.70 28.93
N PHE A 9 6.82 36.42 29.09
CA PHE A 9 8.03 35.92 29.78
C PHE A 9 8.04 35.71 31.31
N PHE A 10 7.74 34.44 31.67
CA PHE A 10 8.69 33.44 32.22
C PHE A 10 9.14 33.42 33.70
N ARG A 11 9.05 32.19 34.28
CA ARG A 11 9.86 31.59 35.38
C ARG A 11 9.77 32.27 36.76
N PHE A 12 9.87 31.60 37.90
CA PHE A 12 10.21 30.21 38.28
C PHE A 12 9.12 29.65 39.25
N LEU A 13 9.14 28.46 39.85
CA LEU A 13 10.14 27.37 39.94
C LEU A 13 9.44 25.98 39.91
N PHE A 14 9.74 25.10 40.86
CA PHE A 14 9.23 23.75 41.09
C PHE A 14 8.46 23.68 42.43
N CYS A 15 7.34 22.97 42.48
CA CYS A 15 6.90 22.32 43.72
C CYS A 15 6.77 20.81 43.47
N HIS A 16 7.63 20.03 44.12
CA HIS A 16 7.58 18.58 44.10
C HIS A 16 6.33 18.10 44.86
N SER A 17 5.31 17.63 44.13
CA SER A 17 4.25 16.80 44.71
C SER A 17 4.16 15.50 43.94
N LYS A 18 4.32 14.38 44.66
CA LYS A 18 4.33 13.02 44.10
C LYS A 18 2.96 12.73 43.49
N ARG A 19 2.86 12.69 42.16
CA ARG A 19 1.69 12.13 41.47
C ARG A 19 1.88 10.62 41.29
N GLU A 20 0.82 9.90 41.65
CA GLU A 20 0.75 8.44 41.66
C GLU A 20 1.02 7.82 40.27
N PRO A 21 1.47 6.55 40.20
CA PRO A 21 1.64 5.86 38.94
C PRO A 21 0.30 5.78 38.19
N GLN A 22 0.29 6.28 36.95
CA GLN A 22 -0.85 6.22 36.05
C GLN A 22 -1.24 4.75 35.82
N ARG A 23 -2.36 4.30 36.43
CA ARG A 23 -3.00 3.05 36.02
C ARG A 23 -3.52 3.24 34.59
N SER A 24 -3.18 2.31 33.70
CA SER A 24 -3.75 2.28 32.35
C SER A 24 -5.28 2.22 32.43
N PRO A 25 -6.02 2.91 31.53
CA PRO A 25 -7.46 2.74 31.45
C PRO A 25 -7.78 1.27 31.17
N SER A 26 -8.66 0.68 31.97
CA SER A 26 -9.15 -0.68 31.73
C SER A 26 -9.85 -0.75 30.36
N LEU A 27 -9.81 -1.91 29.70
CA LEU A 27 -10.42 -2.12 28.37
C LEU A 27 -11.87 -1.62 28.27
N THR A 28 -12.63 -1.67 29.37
CA THR A 28 -13.97 -1.09 29.52
C THR A 28 -14.08 0.38 29.12
N TRP A 29 -13.07 1.22 29.37
CA TRP A 29 -13.07 2.62 28.92
C TRP A 29 -13.00 2.75 27.39
N TYR A 30 -12.23 1.87 26.74
CA TYR A 30 -12.16 1.80 25.28
C TYR A 30 -13.49 1.33 24.67
N TYR A 31 -14.12 0.32 25.28
CA TYR A 31 -15.45 -0.19 24.89
C TYR A 31 -16.56 0.87 24.98
N ILE A 32 -16.52 1.75 25.99
CA ILE A 32 -17.51 2.82 26.15
C ILE A 32 -17.28 3.90 25.08
N LEU A 33 -16.03 4.37 24.90
CA LEU A 33 -15.69 5.32 23.84
C LEU A 33 -16.08 4.82 22.45
N PHE A 34 -15.78 3.56 22.14
CA PHE A 34 -16.15 2.94 20.87
C PHE A 34 -17.66 2.90 20.65
N ASN A 35 -18.47 2.79 21.71
CA ASN A 35 -19.93 2.78 21.59
C ASN A 35 -20.58 4.15 21.39
N TYR A 36 -19.91 5.25 21.78
CA TYR A 36 -20.36 6.61 21.53
C TYR A 36 -19.84 7.23 20.22
N LEU A 37 -18.97 6.52 19.49
CA LEU A 37 -18.61 6.91 18.12
C LEU A 37 -19.85 6.86 17.21
N GLN A 38 -20.02 7.89 16.38
CA GLN A 38 -21.11 7.94 15.41
C GLN A 38 -21.05 6.75 14.45
N PRO A 39 -22.19 6.27 13.90
CA PRO A 39 -22.22 5.11 13.01
C PRO A 39 -21.24 5.21 11.82
N SER A 40 -21.02 6.41 11.30
CA SER A 40 -20.02 6.71 10.26
C SER A 40 -18.58 6.47 10.71
N ILE A 41 -18.23 6.77 11.96
CA ILE A 41 -16.89 6.55 12.51
C ILE A 41 -16.70 5.09 12.95
N LYS A 42 -17.78 4.42 13.40
CA LYS A 42 -17.77 2.95 13.56
C LYS A 42 -17.55 2.24 12.22
N ALA A 43 -18.24 2.66 11.15
CA ALA A 43 -18.08 2.09 9.81
C ALA A 43 -16.63 2.24 9.29
N LEU A 44 -16.00 3.40 9.55
CA LEU A 44 -14.59 3.66 9.21
C LEU A 44 -13.58 2.74 9.94
N PHE A 45 -14.00 2.08 11.03
CA PHE A 45 -13.24 1.07 11.77
C PHE A 45 -13.69 -0.38 11.48
N LEU A 46 -14.68 -0.57 10.60
CA LEU A 46 -15.30 -1.87 10.28
C LEU A 46 -15.14 -2.28 8.81
N THR A 47 -14.53 -1.45 7.97
CA THR A 47 -13.95 -1.93 6.71
C THR A 47 -12.79 -2.85 7.05
N MET A 48 -13.00 -4.17 6.92
CA MET A 48 -11.88 -5.10 6.87
C MET A 48 -10.98 -4.65 5.71
N PRO A 49 -9.67 -4.54 5.92
CA PRO A 49 -8.80 -4.01 4.89
C PRO A 49 -8.78 -5.01 3.73
N HIS A 50 -8.81 -4.51 2.50
CA HIS A 50 -9.01 -5.34 1.31
C HIS A 50 -7.86 -5.16 0.32
N ALA A 51 -7.14 -6.24 0.02
CA ALA A 51 -6.06 -6.23 -0.96
C ALA A 51 -6.58 -6.60 -2.36
N THR A 52 -6.20 -5.83 -3.37
CA THR A 52 -6.55 -6.08 -4.77
C THR A 52 -5.32 -5.98 -5.67
N ALA A 53 -5.12 -6.95 -6.55
CA ALA A 53 -4.14 -6.90 -7.64
C ALA A 53 -4.85 -6.77 -8.99
N ARG A 54 -4.35 -5.88 -9.85
CA ARG A 54 -4.93 -5.58 -11.17
C ARG A 54 -3.87 -5.57 -12.27
N VAL A 55 -4.28 -5.93 -13.48
CA VAL A 55 -3.56 -5.63 -14.74
C VAL A 55 -4.45 -4.69 -15.54
N GLY A 56 -4.03 -3.44 -15.65
CA GLY A 56 -4.86 -2.37 -16.18
C GLY A 56 -6.18 -2.24 -15.39
N ASP A 57 -7.31 -2.45 -16.07
CA ASP A 57 -8.63 -2.37 -15.47
C ASP A 57 -9.14 -3.72 -14.92
N THR A 58 -8.48 -4.84 -15.25
CA THR A 58 -8.88 -6.20 -14.86
C THR A 58 -8.33 -6.56 -13.47
N ILE A 59 -9.22 -6.96 -12.55
CA ILE A 59 -8.83 -7.56 -11.27
C ILE A 59 -8.37 -9.00 -11.51
N ILE A 60 -7.15 -9.32 -11.07
CA ILE A 60 -6.56 -10.65 -11.21
C ILE A 60 -6.53 -11.42 -9.87
N ALA A 61 -6.49 -10.71 -8.74
CA ALA A 61 -6.63 -11.28 -7.42
C ALA A 61 -7.25 -10.27 -6.44
N GLU A 62 -8.03 -10.75 -5.48
CA GLU A 62 -8.56 -9.93 -4.38
C GLU A 62 -8.74 -10.76 -3.10
N THR A 63 -8.50 -10.16 -1.92
CA THR A 63 -8.57 -10.89 -0.64
C THR A 63 -8.63 -9.95 0.57
N ASP A 64 -9.34 -10.37 1.61
CA ASP A 64 -9.33 -9.73 2.94
C ASP A 64 -8.20 -10.31 3.84
N VAL A 65 -7.49 -11.34 3.37
CA VAL A 65 -6.41 -12.04 4.08
C VAL A 65 -5.20 -12.22 3.17
N TRP A 66 -4.07 -11.65 3.56
CA TRP A 66 -2.79 -11.74 2.88
C TRP A 66 -1.62 -11.71 3.87
N GLU A 67 -0.46 -12.10 3.39
CA GLU A 67 0.80 -11.98 4.12
C GLU A 67 1.61 -10.81 3.54
N THR A 68 2.38 -10.09 4.37
CA THR A 68 3.24 -8.98 3.91
C THR A 68 4.70 -9.27 4.27
N VAL A 69 5.57 -9.39 3.26
CA VAL A 69 7.00 -9.67 3.46
C VAL A 69 7.86 -8.74 2.60
N GLU A 70 8.75 -7.98 3.26
CA GLU A 70 9.63 -6.98 2.62
C GLU A 70 8.84 -5.96 1.76
N GLY A 71 7.65 -5.55 2.21
CA GLY A 71 6.77 -4.62 1.49
C GLY A 71 6.02 -5.21 0.30
N ASN A 72 6.18 -6.51 0.02
CA ASN A 72 5.39 -7.21 -1.00
C ASN A 72 4.18 -7.88 -0.34
N ILE A 73 3.03 -7.79 -1.01
CA ILE A 73 1.79 -8.46 -0.61
C ILE A 73 1.73 -9.83 -1.28
N TYR A 74 1.50 -10.85 -0.47
CA TYR A 74 1.40 -12.25 -0.86
C TYR A 74 -0.07 -12.67 -0.75
N PHE A 75 -0.68 -12.97 -1.90
CA PHE A 75 -2.05 -13.43 -2.02
C PHE A 75 -2.12 -14.96 -1.86
N PRO A 76 -3.07 -15.52 -1.09
CA PRO A 76 -3.27 -16.96 -1.05
C PRO A 76 -3.73 -17.45 -2.44
N PRO A 77 -3.43 -18.70 -2.85
CA PRO A 77 -3.84 -19.24 -4.15
C PRO A 77 -5.34 -19.13 -4.44
N THR A 78 -6.18 -19.12 -3.40
CA THR A 78 -7.64 -18.98 -3.47
C THR A 78 -8.12 -17.56 -3.79
N ALA A 79 -7.25 -16.55 -3.68
CA ALA A 79 -7.57 -15.16 -4.00
C ALA A 79 -7.43 -14.85 -5.51
N ILE A 80 -6.79 -15.73 -6.28
CA ILE A 80 -6.64 -15.57 -7.73
C ILE A 80 -8.01 -15.78 -8.39
N LYS A 81 -8.46 -14.82 -9.20
CA LYS A 81 -9.79 -14.85 -9.82
C LYS A 81 -9.92 -15.88 -10.94
N ASP A 82 -8.84 -16.05 -11.70
CA ASP A 82 -8.77 -16.99 -12.81
C ASP A 82 -7.33 -17.50 -12.91
N ASN A 83 -7.12 -18.79 -12.67
CA ASN A 83 -5.79 -19.40 -12.75
C ASN A 83 -5.29 -19.56 -14.20
N SER A 84 -6.15 -19.46 -15.21
CA SER A 84 -5.76 -19.62 -16.63
C SER A 84 -4.87 -18.47 -17.12
N ILE A 85 -4.91 -17.30 -16.47
CA ILE A 85 -4.03 -16.17 -16.75
C ILE A 85 -2.57 -16.43 -16.33
N LEU A 86 -2.33 -17.42 -15.44
CA LEU A 86 -1.01 -17.70 -14.86
C LEU A 86 -0.31 -18.86 -15.57
N SER A 87 0.70 -18.56 -16.36
CA SER A 87 1.54 -19.57 -17.03
C SER A 87 2.87 -19.74 -16.31
N LYS A 88 3.18 -20.96 -15.85
CA LYS A 88 4.47 -21.25 -15.19
C LYS A 88 5.62 -21.03 -16.17
N THR A 89 6.71 -20.46 -15.67
CA THR A 89 7.96 -20.29 -16.42
C THR A 89 9.06 -21.14 -15.82
N ASN A 90 10.16 -21.30 -16.58
CA ASN A 90 11.37 -21.97 -16.10
C ASN A 90 12.27 -21.03 -15.27
N THR A 91 11.84 -19.78 -15.03
CA THR A 91 12.58 -18.80 -14.24
C THR A 91 12.51 -19.19 -12.77
N VAL A 92 13.66 -19.32 -12.14
CA VAL A 92 13.81 -19.61 -10.70
C VAL A 92 14.87 -18.66 -10.13
N THR A 93 14.60 -18.08 -8.97
CA THR A 93 15.58 -17.29 -8.22
C THR A 93 15.72 -17.81 -6.80
N ARG A 94 16.90 -17.63 -6.19
CA ARG A 94 17.19 -18.17 -4.86
C ARG A 94 17.44 -17.05 -3.86
N CYS A 95 16.61 -16.99 -2.83
CA CYS A 95 16.77 -16.09 -1.69
C CYS A 95 17.47 -16.83 -0.54
N PRO A 96 18.53 -16.27 0.08
CA PRO A 96 19.26 -16.94 1.17
C PRO A 96 18.39 -17.36 2.37
N TRP A 97 17.30 -16.64 2.64
CA TRP A 97 16.47 -16.85 3.83
C TRP A 97 15.05 -17.33 3.53
N LYS A 98 14.51 -17.09 2.33
CA LYS A 98 13.17 -17.56 1.93
C LYS A 98 13.18 -18.91 1.19
N GLY A 99 14.29 -19.28 0.55
CA GLY A 99 14.36 -20.47 -0.32
C GLY A 99 14.28 -20.13 -1.80
N GLU A 100 13.75 -21.05 -2.61
CA GLU A 100 13.65 -20.89 -4.08
C GLU A 100 12.29 -20.34 -4.49
N ALA A 101 12.31 -19.24 -5.24
CA ALA A 101 11.14 -18.61 -5.84
C ALA A 101 10.94 -19.13 -7.27
N SER A 102 9.73 -19.59 -7.57
CA SER A 102 9.27 -19.95 -8.92
C SER A 102 8.40 -18.84 -9.48
N TYR A 103 8.37 -18.67 -10.81
CA TYR A 103 7.71 -17.54 -11.46
C TYR A 103 6.52 -17.96 -12.33
N TYR A 104 5.60 -17.02 -12.53
CA TYR A 104 4.51 -17.06 -13.49
C TYR A 104 4.57 -15.85 -14.41
N SER A 105 4.31 -16.06 -15.69
CA SER A 105 3.88 -15.00 -16.61
C SER A 105 2.38 -14.82 -16.50
N ILE A 106 1.92 -13.56 -16.61
CA ILE A 106 0.50 -13.18 -16.48
C ILE A 106 -0.03 -12.77 -17.85
N THR A 107 -1.02 -13.48 -18.39
CA THR A 107 -1.65 -13.17 -19.67
C THR A 107 -3.09 -12.67 -19.46
N VAL A 108 -3.34 -11.40 -19.80
CA VAL A 108 -4.67 -10.76 -19.70
C VAL A 108 -5.03 -10.16 -21.06
N GLY A 109 -6.05 -10.75 -21.70
CA GLY A 109 -6.44 -10.40 -23.06
C GLY A 109 -5.30 -10.65 -24.05
N ALA A 110 -4.86 -9.60 -24.75
CA ALA A 110 -3.74 -9.66 -25.71
C ALA A 110 -2.38 -9.32 -25.09
N GLN A 111 -2.30 -9.04 -23.79
CA GLN A 111 -1.06 -8.67 -23.10
C GLN A 111 -0.52 -9.85 -22.28
N THR A 112 0.79 -10.10 -22.38
CA THR A 112 1.49 -11.07 -21.54
C THR A 112 2.65 -10.38 -20.83
N LEU A 113 2.63 -10.44 -19.50
CA LEU A 113 3.64 -9.88 -18.63
C LEU A 113 4.56 -11.01 -18.17
N GLN A 114 5.76 -11.06 -18.76
CA GLN A 114 6.74 -12.11 -18.50
C GLN A 114 7.26 -12.06 -17.06
N ASP A 115 7.26 -13.20 -16.36
CA ASP A 115 7.77 -13.36 -14.99
C ASP A 115 7.23 -12.31 -13.99
N ALA A 116 5.98 -11.87 -14.20
CA ALA A 116 5.35 -10.78 -13.47
C ALA A 116 4.71 -11.20 -12.13
N ALA A 117 4.71 -12.48 -11.79
CA ALA A 117 4.38 -12.98 -10.45
C ALA A 117 5.37 -14.06 -10.00
N TRP A 118 5.55 -14.21 -8.68
CA TRP A 118 6.38 -15.26 -8.08
C TRP A 118 5.72 -15.87 -6.84
N TYR A 119 6.15 -17.08 -6.50
CA TYR A 119 5.70 -17.84 -5.33
C TYR A 119 6.82 -18.75 -4.81
N TYR A 120 6.73 -19.16 -3.55
CA TYR A 120 7.68 -20.07 -2.92
C TYR A 120 7.00 -21.43 -2.69
N PRO A 121 7.26 -22.47 -3.52
CA PRO A 121 6.67 -23.79 -3.33
C PRO A 121 7.31 -24.57 -2.16
N GLN A 122 8.59 -24.28 -1.88
CA GLN A 122 9.36 -24.90 -0.78
C GLN A 122 10.14 -23.81 -0.02
N PRO A 123 9.46 -22.94 0.74
CA PRO A 123 10.13 -21.92 1.51
C PRO A 123 10.87 -22.52 2.71
N TYR A 124 11.93 -21.85 3.15
CA TYR A 124 12.60 -22.17 4.40
C TYR A 124 11.73 -21.77 5.62
N ASP A 125 12.10 -22.28 6.79
CA ASP A 125 11.35 -22.14 8.05
C ASP A 125 10.93 -20.70 8.38
N ALA A 126 11.79 -19.73 8.09
CA ALA A 126 11.55 -18.30 8.33
C ALA A 126 10.48 -17.67 7.40
N ALA A 127 10.06 -18.36 6.34
CA ALA A 127 9.12 -17.89 5.33
C ALA A 127 7.95 -18.88 5.07
N LYS A 128 7.69 -19.80 6.01
CA LYS A 128 6.61 -20.82 5.88
C LYS A 128 5.21 -20.22 5.74
N ASN A 129 4.96 -19.01 6.27
CA ASN A 129 3.69 -18.30 6.16
C ASN A 129 3.32 -17.95 4.70
N ILE A 130 4.32 -17.67 3.84
CA ILE A 130 4.09 -17.36 2.42
C ILE A 130 4.20 -18.58 1.49
N LYS A 131 4.13 -19.81 2.02
CA LYS A 131 4.21 -21.03 1.20
C LYS A 131 3.07 -21.07 0.19
N ASP A 132 3.42 -21.25 -1.08
CA ASP A 132 2.51 -21.27 -2.24
C ASP A 132 1.74 -19.94 -2.48
N TYR A 133 1.90 -18.92 -1.62
CA TYR A 133 1.29 -17.62 -1.83
C TYR A 133 1.99 -16.88 -2.98
N ILE A 134 1.20 -16.12 -3.74
CA ILE A 134 1.62 -15.47 -4.97
C ILE A 134 1.78 -13.97 -4.71
N ALA A 135 2.96 -13.44 -4.97
CA ALA A 135 3.22 -12.00 -4.99
C ALA A 135 3.43 -11.51 -6.43
N PHE A 136 3.09 -10.25 -6.65
CA PHE A 136 3.10 -9.63 -7.97
C PHE A 136 4.21 -8.60 -8.10
N CYS A 137 4.84 -8.55 -9.28
CA CYS A 137 5.84 -7.57 -9.62
C CYS A 137 5.19 -6.20 -9.82
N MET A 138 5.15 -5.42 -8.74
CA MET A 138 4.91 -3.99 -8.82
C MET A 138 6.05 -3.36 -9.63
N ILE A 139 5.83 -3.17 -10.94
CA ILE A 139 6.68 -2.30 -11.76
C ILE A 139 6.40 -0.88 -11.30
N HIS A 140 7.03 -0.50 -10.19
CA HIS A 140 6.92 0.82 -9.59
C HIS A 140 7.24 1.84 -10.70
N PRO A 141 6.36 2.81 -10.98
CA PRO A 141 6.64 3.80 -11.99
C PRO A 141 7.75 4.73 -11.50
N PHE A 142 9.01 4.32 -11.72
CA PHE A 142 10.19 5.18 -11.56
C PHE A 142 10.13 6.41 -12.47
N ALA A 143 9.25 6.40 -13.48
CA ALA A 143 8.85 7.57 -14.24
C ALA A 143 8.05 8.62 -13.43
N SER A 144 7.31 8.23 -12.38
CA SER A 144 6.35 9.09 -11.69
C SER A 144 6.99 10.20 -10.86
N LEU A 145 8.07 9.93 -10.11
CA LEU A 145 8.72 10.95 -9.28
C LEU A 145 9.44 12.03 -10.12
N ASN A 146 10.07 11.64 -11.24
CA ASN A 146 10.62 12.61 -12.18
C ASN A 146 9.51 13.38 -12.91
N PHE A 147 8.40 12.72 -13.25
CA PHE A 147 7.26 13.36 -13.89
C PHE A 147 6.53 14.37 -12.98
N LEU A 148 6.23 14.02 -11.72
CA LEU A 148 5.63 14.93 -10.75
C LEU A 148 6.54 16.13 -10.44
N ASN A 149 7.86 15.93 -10.38
CA ASN A 149 8.82 17.02 -10.25
C ASN A 149 8.90 17.90 -11.51
N PHE A 150 8.75 17.32 -12.70
CA PHE A 150 8.65 18.06 -13.97
C PHE A 150 7.37 18.90 -14.03
N VAL A 151 6.21 18.33 -13.67
CA VAL A 151 4.93 19.03 -13.59
C VAL A 151 4.99 20.17 -12.56
N LYS A 152 5.52 19.92 -11.36
CA LYS A 152 5.69 20.98 -10.33
C LYS A 152 6.59 22.13 -10.80
N ARG A 153 7.68 21.86 -11.53
CA ARG A 153 8.56 22.91 -12.07
C ARG A 153 7.88 23.76 -13.15
N LYS A 154 6.98 23.18 -13.96
CA LYS A 154 6.25 23.92 -14.99
C LYS A 154 4.97 24.60 -14.49
N SER A 155 4.33 24.12 -13.42
CA SER A 155 3.04 24.68 -12.97
C SER A 155 3.14 26.09 -12.38
N GLN A 156 4.34 26.59 -12.06
CA GLN A 156 4.54 27.99 -11.66
C GLN A 156 4.55 28.92 -12.89
N GLY A 157 3.37 29.10 -13.50
CA GLY A 157 3.11 30.16 -14.48
C GLY A 157 2.62 29.73 -15.87
N LEU A 158 1.73 28.72 -15.98
CA LEU A 158 1.22 28.26 -17.30
C LEU A 158 -0.31 28.22 -17.39
N GLY A 159 -0.82 28.63 -18.55
CA GLY A 159 -2.24 28.68 -18.90
C GLY A 159 -2.83 27.36 -19.40
N LEU A 160 -3.97 27.45 -20.11
CA LEU A 160 -4.88 26.34 -20.42
C LEU A 160 -4.20 25.13 -21.10
N ASP A 161 -3.18 25.36 -21.94
CA ASP A 161 -2.41 24.31 -22.65
C ASP A 161 -1.72 23.32 -21.70
N CYS A 162 -1.42 23.76 -20.47
CA CYS A 162 -0.78 22.92 -19.47
C CYS A 162 -1.74 21.89 -18.85
N LEU A 163 -3.04 22.19 -18.79
CA LEU A 163 -4.06 21.24 -18.32
C LEU A 163 -4.20 20.08 -19.32
N LEU A 164 -4.19 20.36 -20.62
CA LEU A 164 -4.21 19.33 -21.66
C LEU A 164 -2.97 18.42 -21.58
N THR A 165 -1.80 19.00 -21.25
CA THR A 165 -0.56 18.24 -21.06
C THR A 165 -0.63 17.31 -19.84
N ILE A 166 -1.21 17.77 -18.72
CA ILE A 166 -1.44 16.94 -17.53
C ILE A 166 -2.48 15.85 -17.82
N PHE A 167 -3.54 16.16 -18.55
CA PHE A 167 -4.57 15.19 -18.95
C PHE A 167 -3.99 14.11 -19.88
N CYS A 168 -3.21 14.48 -20.89
CA CYS A 168 -2.46 13.54 -21.73
C CYS A 168 -1.48 12.68 -20.91
N ALA A 169 -0.83 13.22 -19.88
CA ALA A 169 0.07 12.44 -19.04
C ALA A 169 -0.66 11.46 -18.10
N LEU A 170 -1.86 11.81 -17.63
CA LEU A 170 -2.75 10.89 -16.91
C LEU A 170 -3.26 9.77 -17.84
N LEU A 171 -3.52 10.08 -19.11
CA LEU A 171 -3.83 9.09 -20.16
C LEU A 171 -2.62 8.22 -20.54
N LEU A 172 -1.39 8.67 -20.24
CA LEU A 172 -0.14 7.92 -20.41
C LEU A 172 0.28 7.14 -19.14
N ILE A 173 -0.60 7.02 -18.13
CA ILE A 173 -0.41 6.01 -17.09
C ILE A 173 -0.53 4.64 -17.76
N ASP A 174 0.63 4.01 -17.93
CA ASP A 174 0.79 2.75 -18.62
C ASP A 174 0.03 1.60 -17.90
N LYS A 175 -1.20 1.36 -18.36
CA LYS A 175 -2.09 0.30 -17.87
C LYS A 175 -1.57 -1.12 -18.15
N SER A 176 -0.44 -1.31 -18.84
CA SER A 176 0.17 -2.63 -19.04
C SER A 176 0.92 -3.17 -17.82
N LYS A 177 0.92 -2.44 -16.70
CA LYS A 177 1.62 -2.83 -15.47
C LYS A 177 0.68 -3.47 -14.45
N VAL A 178 1.22 -4.40 -13.65
CA VAL A 178 0.52 -4.89 -12.46
C VAL A 178 0.52 -3.79 -11.40
N SER A 179 -0.66 -3.45 -10.89
CA SER A 179 -0.82 -2.64 -9.69
C SER A 179 -1.36 -3.50 -8.54
N VAL A 180 -0.92 -3.20 -7.32
CA VAL A 180 -1.44 -3.81 -6.10
C VAL A 180 -1.82 -2.67 -5.15
N SER A 181 -3.03 -2.71 -4.64
CA SER A 181 -3.55 -1.76 -3.65
C SER A 181 -4.10 -2.50 -2.43
N VAL A 182 -4.11 -1.81 -1.30
CA VAL A 182 -4.83 -2.19 -0.09
C VAL A 182 -5.69 -1.00 0.29
N GLU A 183 -6.99 -1.23 0.44
CA GLU A 183 -8.00 -0.22 0.79
C GLU A 183 -8.61 -0.50 2.18
#